data_AF-A0A0B1T1M9-F1
#
_entry.id   AF-A0A0B1T1M9-F1
#
_cell.length_a   1.000
_cell.length_b   1.000
_cell.length_c   1.000
_cell.angle_alpha   90.00
_cell.angle_beta   90.00
_cell.angle_gamma   90.00
#
_symmetry.space_group_name_H-M   'P 1'
#
loop_
_entity.id
_entity.type
_entity.pdbx_description
1 polymer ?
#
loop_
_entity_poly.entity_id
_entity_poly.type
_entity_poly.pdbx_seq_one_letter_code
_entity_poly.pdbx_strand_id
1 'polypeptide(L)'
;MQKSISALARQFPFAARLLSTTPAAKADIEVTEESSHVYHVKLNRPDRRNAFTVDMWRELVLFCRSGLISRIYDNNKELIEGALDLAKTIAEKSPIAVQGTKEVLNHARNHTIEESLDFVKTWNMSQLQAADLRNSAMAAMNKQKVEYENV
;
A
#
# COMPACT_ATOMS: atom_id res chain seq x y z
N MET A 1 -39.61 -15.61 11.72
CA MET A 1 -39.78 -14.17 11.45
C MET A 1 -38.40 -13.53 11.51
N GLN A 2 -37.78 -13.33 10.34
CA GLN A 2 -36.41 -12.85 10.16
C GLN A 2 -36.26 -11.39 10.63
N LYS A 3 -35.13 -11.06 11.25
CA LYS A 3 -34.61 -9.69 11.25
C LYS A 3 -33.24 -9.70 10.55
N SER A 4 -33.27 -9.27 9.29
CA SER A 4 -32.10 -8.80 8.54
C SER A 4 -31.56 -7.55 9.24
N ILE A 5 -30.24 -7.48 9.45
CA ILE A 5 -29.57 -6.28 9.94
C ILE A 5 -28.50 -5.91 8.92
N SER A 6 -28.95 -5.14 7.92
CA SER A 6 -28.13 -4.34 7.02
C SER A 6 -27.68 -3.00 7.65
N ALA A 7 -27.64 -2.88 8.97
CA ALA A 7 -27.38 -1.61 9.64
C ALA A 7 -26.77 -1.81 11.03
N LEU A 8 -25.46 -2.03 11.13
CA LEU A 8 -24.75 -1.92 12.42
C LEU A 8 -23.24 -1.71 12.25
N ALA A 9 -22.88 -0.52 11.76
CA ALA A 9 -21.55 0.06 11.91
C ALA A 9 -21.23 0.50 13.36
N ARG A 10 -21.74 -0.18 14.39
CA ARG A 10 -21.55 0.24 15.79
C ARG A 10 -21.46 -0.96 16.72
N GLN A 11 -20.29 -1.58 16.81
CA GLN A 11 -19.67 -2.10 18.04
C GLN A 11 -18.60 -3.11 17.67
N PHE A 12 -17.37 -2.62 17.52
CA PHE A 12 -16.22 -3.48 17.77
C PHE A 12 -15.83 -3.30 19.24
N PRO A 13 -16.00 -4.35 20.06
CA PRO A 13 -15.01 -4.63 21.08
C PRO A 13 -14.41 -6.03 20.83
N PHE A 14 -13.10 -6.06 20.98
CA PHE A 14 -12.26 -7.23 21.05
C PHE A 14 -12.74 -8.21 22.14
N ALA A 15 -12.84 -9.50 21.80
CA ALA A 15 -12.50 -10.70 22.59
C ALA A 15 -13.49 -11.87 22.44
N ALA A 16 -12.92 -13.08 22.54
CA ALA A 16 -13.53 -14.39 22.78
C ALA A 16 -13.98 -15.22 21.56
N ARG A 17 -13.01 -16.02 21.10
CA ARG A 17 -13.12 -17.39 20.59
C ARG A 17 -14.35 -18.16 21.11
N LEU A 18 -15.12 -18.78 20.20
CA LEU A 18 -15.44 -20.22 20.16
C LEU A 18 -16.46 -20.55 19.05
N LEU A 19 -16.16 -21.63 18.33
CA LEU A 19 -16.99 -22.43 17.42
C LEU A 19 -18.48 -22.03 17.34
N SER A 20 -18.88 -21.42 16.23
CA SER A 20 -20.29 -21.36 15.81
C SER A 20 -20.40 -21.95 14.41
N THR A 21 -21.06 -23.09 14.30
CA THR A 21 -21.44 -23.78 13.05
C THR A 21 -22.64 -23.11 12.39
N THR A 22 -22.60 -21.80 12.23
CA THR A 22 -23.54 -21.08 11.36
C THR A 22 -23.02 -21.21 9.93
N PRO A 23 -23.82 -21.62 8.93
CA PRO A 23 -23.35 -21.69 7.56
C PRO A 23 -22.89 -20.30 7.17
N ALA A 24 -21.59 -20.18 6.93
CA ALA A 24 -20.92 -18.93 6.62
C ALA A 24 -21.65 -18.30 5.44
N ALA A 25 -22.38 -17.21 5.69
CA ALA A 25 -22.79 -16.32 4.61
C ALA A 25 -21.50 -15.98 3.85
N LYS A 26 -21.46 -16.35 2.57
CA LYS A 26 -20.30 -16.30 1.68
C LYS A 26 -19.74 -14.87 1.68
N ALA A 27 -18.77 -14.60 2.55
CA ALA A 27 -18.10 -13.32 2.59
C ALA A 27 -17.28 -13.20 1.30
N ASP A 28 -17.54 -12.16 0.52
CA ASP A 28 -16.89 -11.95 -0.78
C ASP A 28 -15.39 -11.64 -0.65
N ILE A 29 -14.96 -11.26 0.56
CA ILE A 29 -13.58 -10.99 0.97
C ILE A 29 -13.32 -11.78 2.27
N GLU A 30 -12.38 -12.72 2.22
CA GLU A 30 -11.91 -13.49 3.37
C GLU A 30 -10.60 -12.86 3.88
N VAL A 31 -10.51 -12.56 5.19
CA VAL A 31 -9.29 -12.02 5.82
C VAL A 31 -8.85 -12.95 6.94
N THR A 32 -7.66 -13.53 6.80
CA THR A 32 -7.03 -14.37 7.83
C THR A 32 -5.81 -13.66 8.37
N GLU A 33 -5.68 -13.56 9.69
CA GLU A 33 -4.45 -13.06 10.32
C GLU A 33 -3.51 -14.26 10.54
N GLU A 34 -2.44 -14.35 9.74
CA GLU A 34 -1.45 -15.44 9.86
C GLU A 34 -0.38 -15.11 10.89
N SER A 35 -0.12 -13.83 11.14
CA SER A 35 0.85 -13.32 12.11
C SER A 35 0.51 -11.89 12.51
N SER A 36 1.11 -11.40 13.60
CA SER A 36 0.92 -10.02 14.06
C SER A 36 1.14 -9.03 12.92
N HIS A 37 0.10 -8.26 12.58
CA HIS A 37 0.09 -7.26 11.51
C HIS A 37 0.23 -7.80 10.06
N VAL A 38 0.11 -9.11 9.84
CA VAL A 38 0.12 -9.73 8.50
C VAL A 38 -1.25 -10.36 8.23
N TYR A 39 -1.98 -9.76 7.29
CA TYR A 39 -3.33 -10.18 6.90
C TYR A 39 -3.31 -10.82 5.51
N HIS A 40 -3.72 -12.09 5.42
CA HIS A 40 -4.01 -12.75 4.16
C HIS A 40 -5.42 -12.35 3.71
N VAL A 41 -5.50 -11.49 2.69
CA VAL A 41 -6.78 -11.05 2.10
C VAL A 41 -7.02 -11.85 0.82
N LYS A 42 -8.00 -12.74 0.86
CA LYS A 42 -8.44 -13.52 -0.31
C LYS A 42 -9.77 -12.99 -0.81
N LEU A 43 -9.77 -12.50 -2.04
CA LEU A 43 -11.00 -12.20 -2.78
C LEU A 43 -11.58 -13.54 -3.27
N ASN A 44 -12.77 -13.92 -2.81
CA ASN A 44 -13.38 -15.22 -3.12
C ASN A 44 -14.77 -15.06 -3.75
N ARG A 45 -14.81 -14.47 -4.96
CA ARG A 45 -16.02 -14.30 -5.77
C ARG A 45 -15.95 -15.16 -7.04
N PRO A 46 -16.13 -16.50 -6.95
CA PRO A 46 -15.95 -17.41 -8.09
C PRO A 46 -16.90 -17.09 -9.26
N ASP A 47 -18.14 -16.70 -8.95
CA ASP A 47 -19.17 -16.38 -9.94
C ASP A 47 -18.87 -15.06 -10.71
N ARG A 48 -18.06 -14.18 -10.12
CA ARG A 48 -17.71 -12.86 -10.66
C ARG A 48 -16.22 -12.73 -10.98
N ARG A 49 -15.44 -13.82 -10.88
CA ARG A 49 -13.97 -13.87 -11.08
C ARG A 49 -13.21 -12.74 -10.37
N ASN A 50 -13.60 -12.41 -9.14
CA ASN A 50 -13.04 -11.29 -8.36
C ASN A 50 -13.10 -9.92 -9.07
N ALA A 51 -14.07 -9.71 -9.96
CA ALA A 51 -14.28 -8.41 -10.61
C ALA A 51 -14.54 -7.30 -9.58
N PHE A 52 -13.80 -6.20 -9.73
CA PHE A 52 -13.95 -4.99 -8.91
C PHE A 52 -15.28 -4.28 -9.24
N THR A 53 -16.36 -4.73 -8.61
CA THR A 53 -17.70 -4.12 -8.72
C THR A 53 -17.86 -2.98 -7.71
N VAL A 54 -18.81 -2.05 -7.96
CA VAL A 54 -19.07 -0.89 -7.09
C VAL A 54 -19.41 -1.32 -5.65
N ASP A 55 -20.14 -2.43 -5.49
CA ASP A 55 -20.46 -2.99 -4.17
C ASP A 55 -19.20 -3.45 -3.43
N MET A 56 -18.25 -4.05 -4.15
CA MET A 56 -16.97 -4.46 -3.57
C MET A 56 -16.14 -3.28 -3.10
N TRP A 57 -16.11 -2.16 -3.86
CA TRP A 57 -15.38 -0.97 -3.46
C TRP A 57 -15.90 -0.39 -2.13
N ARG A 58 -17.21 -0.49 -1.86
CA ARG A 58 -17.81 -0.08 -0.59
C ARG A 58 -17.39 -0.99 0.57
N GLU A 59 -17.29 -2.28 0.33
CA GLU A 59 -16.80 -3.25 1.31
C GLU A 59 -15.30 -3.09 1.58
N LEU A 60 -14.53 -2.78 0.55
CA LEU A 60 -13.07 -2.63 0.62
C LEU A 60 -12.66 -1.43 1.49
N VAL A 61 -13.47 -0.37 1.52
CA VAL A 61 -13.30 0.78 2.44
C VAL A 61 -13.37 0.36 3.91
N LEU A 62 -14.15 -0.68 4.26
CA LEU A 62 -14.25 -1.18 5.63
C LEU A 62 -12.96 -1.90 6.08
N PHE A 63 -12.18 -2.41 5.13
CA PHE A 63 -10.96 -3.18 5.38
C PHE A 63 -9.67 -2.35 5.33
N CYS A 64 -9.73 -1.04 5.11
CA CYS A 64 -8.54 -0.19 4.95
C CYS A 64 -7.50 -0.26 6.10
N ARG A 65 -7.89 -0.77 7.27
CA ARG A 65 -6.96 -1.04 8.38
C ARG A 65 -5.95 -2.17 8.11
N SER A 66 -6.14 -2.97 7.06
CA SER A 66 -5.22 -4.05 6.67
C SER A 66 -4.03 -3.60 5.82
N GLY A 67 -3.89 -2.29 5.52
CA GLY A 67 -2.76 -1.75 4.77
C GLY A 67 -2.88 -1.82 3.25
N LEU A 68 -4.02 -2.27 2.72
CA LEU A 68 -4.27 -2.34 1.28
C LEU A 68 -4.43 -0.95 0.62
N ILE A 69 -4.99 0.01 1.36
CA ILE A 69 -5.17 1.40 0.90
C ILE A 69 -4.41 2.33 1.85
N SER A 70 -3.58 3.20 1.29
CA SER A 70 -2.76 4.12 2.09
C SER A 70 -3.59 5.23 2.77
N ARG A 71 -4.60 5.80 2.09
CA ARG A 71 -5.43 6.91 2.59
C ARG A 71 -6.84 6.86 2.01
N ILE A 72 -7.82 7.32 2.78
CA ILE A 72 -9.24 7.46 2.38
C ILE A 72 -9.62 8.93 2.49
N TYR A 73 -10.44 9.41 1.56
CA TYR A 73 -10.96 10.77 1.53
C TYR A 73 -12.49 10.73 1.39
N ASP A 74 -13.18 11.67 2.01
CA ASP A 74 -14.65 11.69 2.05
C ASP A 74 -15.26 12.22 0.75
N ASN A 75 -14.52 13.06 0.03
CA ASN A 75 -14.97 13.65 -1.22
C ASN A 75 -13.89 13.57 -2.32
N ASN A 76 -14.36 13.64 -3.58
CA ASN A 76 -13.49 13.53 -4.75
C ASN A 76 -12.47 14.67 -4.84
N LYS A 77 -12.83 15.87 -4.37
CA LYS A 77 -11.96 17.04 -4.41
C LYS A 77 -10.74 16.86 -3.48
N GLU A 78 -10.96 16.46 -2.24
CA GLU A 78 -9.92 16.15 -1.25
C GLU A 78 -9.07 14.97 -1.67
N LEU A 79 -9.66 13.95 -2.32
CA LEU A 79 -8.90 12.83 -2.89
C LEU A 79 -7.86 13.32 -3.91
N ILE A 80 -8.27 14.18 -4.84
CA ILE A 80 -7.38 14.71 -5.88
C ILE A 80 -6.32 15.61 -5.24
N GLU A 81 -6.71 16.50 -4.34
CA GLU A 81 -5.79 17.39 -3.63
C GLU A 81 -4.74 16.59 -2.84
N GLY A 82 -5.17 15.62 -2.04
CA GLY A 82 -4.27 14.76 -1.28
C GLY A 82 -3.37 13.86 -2.14
N ALA A 83 -3.85 13.40 -3.30
CA ALA A 83 -3.04 12.67 -4.27
C ALA A 83 -1.99 13.56 -4.94
N LEU A 84 -2.35 14.80 -5.29
CA LEU A 84 -1.43 15.78 -5.86
C LEU A 84 -0.37 16.23 -4.85
N ASP A 85 -0.73 16.42 -3.58
CA ASP A 85 0.22 16.73 -2.51
C ASP A 85 1.23 15.61 -2.30
N LEU A 86 0.77 14.35 -2.33
CA LEU A 86 1.66 13.19 -2.29
C LEU A 86 2.58 13.15 -3.51
N ALA A 87 2.03 13.36 -4.71
CA ALA A 87 2.82 13.39 -5.95
C ALA A 87 3.87 14.50 -5.91
N LYS A 88 3.52 15.69 -5.40
CA LYS A 88 4.45 16.80 -5.19
C LYS A 88 5.56 16.43 -4.22
N THR A 89 5.22 15.78 -3.10
CA THR A 89 6.21 15.33 -2.11
C THR A 89 7.21 14.33 -2.70
N ILE A 90 6.74 13.43 -3.59
CA ILE A 90 7.59 12.49 -4.31
C ILE A 90 8.47 13.22 -5.34
N ALA A 91 7.89 14.17 -6.08
CA ALA A 91 8.59 14.95 -7.10
C ALA A 91 9.68 15.88 -6.52
N GLU A 92 9.62 16.20 -5.22
CA GLU A 92 10.70 16.93 -4.54
C GLU A 92 11.97 16.09 -4.30
N LYS A 93 11.93 14.78 -4.59
CA LYS A 93 13.07 13.87 -4.42
C LYS A 93 13.75 13.60 -5.75
N SER A 94 14.98 13.10 -5.69
CA SER A 94 15.72 12.67 -6.88
C SER A 94 14.91 11.61 -7.65
N PRO A 95 14.64 11.81 -8.95
CA PRO A 95 13.92 10.84 -9.76
C PRO A 95 14.69 9.50 -9.84
N ILE A 96 16.02 9.56 -9.91
CA ILE A 96 16.90 8.38 -9.90
C ILE A 96 16.74 7.61 -8.58
N ALA A 97 16.67 8.30 -7.44
CA ALA A 97 16.50 7.68 -6.13
C ALA A 97 15.11 7.06 -5.94
N VAL A 98 14.05 7.74 -6.38
CA VAL A 98 12.66 7.24 -6.27
C VAL A 98 12.48 6.00 -7.15
N GLN A 99 12.93 6.07 -8.41
CA GLN A 99 12.85 4.95 -9.34
C GLN A 99 13.71 3.78 -8.86
N GLY A 100 14.96 4.05 -8.46
CA GLY A 100 15.85 3.01 -7.93
C GLY A 100 15.29 2.31 -6.70
N THR A 101 14.65 3.05 -5.79
CA THR A 101 13.98 2.46 -4.63
C THR A 101 12.85 1.52 -5.06
N LYS A 102 12.05 1.91 -6.06
CA LYS A 102 10.96 1.08 -6.58
C LYS A 102 11.48 -0.20 -7.23
N GLU A 103 12.55 -0.12 -8.01
CA GLU A 103 13.18 -1.29 -8.63
C GLU A 103 13.72 -2.27 -7.59
N VAL A 104 14.40 -1.77 -6.55
CA VAL A 104 14.85 -2.60 -5.42
C VAL A 104 13.69 -3.31 -4.73
N LEU A 105 12.58 -2.60 -4.46
CA LEU A 105 11.40 -3.19 -3.84
C LEU A 105 10.73 -4.25 -4.73
N ASN A 106 10.66 -3.99 -6.03
CA ASN A 106 10.11 -4.95 -6.99
C ASN A 106 10.98 -6.20 -7.11
N HIS A 107 12.31 -6.04 -7.15
CA HIS A 107 13.25 -7.16 -7.16
C HIS A 107 13.08 -8.02 -5.91
N ALA A 108 13.02 -7.41 -4.73
CA ALA A 108 12.88 -8.11 -3.47
C ALA A 108 11.60 -8.97 -3.36
N ARG A 109 10.56 -8.68 -4.14
CA ARG A 109 9.31 -9.46 -4.12
C ARG A 109 9.48 -10.91 -4.57
N ASN A 110 10.36 -11.17 -5.54
CA ASN A 110 10.45 -12.46 -6.24
C ASN A 110 11.80 -13.17 -6.05
N HIS A 111 12.67 -12.65 -5.18
CA HIS A 111 14.04 -13.14 -5.01
C HIS A 111 14.32 -13.44 -3.54
N THR A 112 15.35 -14.25 -3.28
CA THR A 112 15.80 -14.49 -1.91
C THR A 112 16.39 -13.21 -1.30
N ILE A 113 16.60 -13.23 0.01
CA ILE A 113 17.23 -12.12 0.73
C ILE A 113 18.65 -11.93 0.22
N GLU A 114 19.40 -13.02 0.02
CA GLU A 114 20.78 -13.00 -0.45
C GLU A 114 20.91 -12.39 -1.85
N GLU A 115 20.04 -12.82 -2.77
CA GLU A 115 19.98 -12.26 -4.14
C GLU A 115 19.59 -10.79 -4.14
N SER A 116 18.62 -10.41 -3.29
CA SER A 116 18.18 -9.02 -3.17
C SER A 116 19.26 -8.12 -2.59
N LEU A 117 20.06 -8.61 -1.63
CA LEU A 117 21.19 -7.87 -1.08
C LEU A 117 22.32 -7.69 -2.10
N ASP A 118 22.62 -8.72 -2.91
CA ASP A 118 23.61 -8.61 -3.98
C ASP A 118 23.13 -7.66 -5.09
N PHE A 119 21.84 -7.71 -5.43
CA PHE A 119 21.21 -6.74 -6.33
C PHE A 119 21.33 -5.32 -5.80
N VAL A 120 20.97 -5.06 -4.53
CA VAL A 120 21.07 -3.74 -3.90
C VAL A 120 22.52 -3.23 -3.90
N LYS A 121 23.49 -4.10 -3.60
CA LYS A 121 24.91 -3.76 -3.65
C LYS A 121 25.29 -3.29 -5.05
N THR A 122 24.98 -4.09 -6.07
CA THR A 122 25.33 -3.79 -7.46
C THR A 122 24.62 -2.54 -7.98
N TRP A 123 23.33 -2.41 -7.66
CA TRP A 123 22.52 -1.25 -8.01
C TRP A 123 23.06 0.04 -7.38
N ASN A 124 23.36 0.02 -6.08
CA ASN A 124 23.90 1.18 -5.36
C ASN A 124 25.28 1.61 -5.89
N MET A 125 26.12 0.69 -6.40
CA MET A 125 27.38 1.08 -7.05
C MET A 125 27.15 2.03 -8.23
N SER A 126 26.09 1.84 -9.01
CA SER A 126 25.72 2.73 -10.10
C SER A 126 25.02 4.00 -9.59
N GLN A 127 24.03 3.86 -8.69
CA GLN A 127 23.24 5.01 -8.22
C GLN A 127 24.07 6.03 -7.44
N LEU A 128 25.12 5.60 -6.73
CA LEU A 128 26.04 6.50 -6.02
C LEU A 128 26.86 7.41 -6.97
N GLN A 129 26.91 7.09 -8.26
CA GLN A 129 27.61 7.91 -9.26
C GLN A 129 26.69 8.97 -9.91
N ALA A 130 25.39 8.98 -9.57
CA ALA A 130 24.44 9.92 -10.13
C ALA A 130 24.74 11.38 -9.74
N ALA A 131 24.54 12.31 -10.68
CA ALA A 131 24.70 13.75 -10.45
C ALA A 131 23.80 14.24 -9.30
N ASP A 132 22.61 13.65 -9.16
CA ASP A 132 21.65 13.93 -8.09
C ASP A 132 22.25 13.80 -6.69
N LEU A 133 23.12 12.80 -6.45
CA LEU A 133 23.75 12.63 -5.15
C LEU A 133 24.70 13.79 -4.84
N ARG A 134 25.50 14.19 -5.82
CA ARG A 134 26.43 15.32 -5.69
C ARG A 134 25.66 16.62 -5.48
N ASN A 135 24.61 16.87 -6.27
CA ASN A 135 23.77 18.06 -6.18
C ASN A 135 23.07 18.14 -4.82
N SER A 136 22.54 17.01 -4.33
CA SER A 136 21.94 16.91 -2.99
C SER A 136 22.93 17.22 -1.88
N ALA A 137 24.16 16.69 -1.98
CA ALA A 137 25.20 16.92 -0.98
C ALA A 137 25.59 18.41 -0.92
N MET A 138 25.80 19.04 -2.08
CA MET A 138 26.11 20.48 -2.15
C MET A 138 24.96 21.35 -1.62
N ALA A 139 23.72 21.03 -2.00
CA ALA A 139 22.55 21.75 -1.53
C ALA A 139 22.35 21.61 -0.01
N ALA A 140 22.59 20.42 0.55
CA ALA A 140 22.55 20.19 2.00
C ALA A 140 23.62 21.00 2.75
N MET A 141 24.85 21.06 2.22
CA MET A 141 25.93 21.89 2.78
C MET A 141 25.59 23.38 2.75
N ASN A 142 24.96 23.84 1.67
CA ASN A 142 24.58 25.24 1.48
C ASN A 142 23.22 25.60 2.08
N LYS A 143 22.51 24.64 2.69
CA LYS A 143 21.11 24.78 3.19
C LYS A 143 20.15 25.32 2.13
N GLN A 144 20.36 24.92 0.87
CA GLN A 144 19.54 25.30 -0.27
C GLN A 144 18.61 24.15 -0.67
N LYS A 145 17.48 24.48 -1.29
CA LYS A 145 16.62 23.47 -1.92
C LYS A 145 17.28 23.05 -3.22
N VAL A 146 17.45 21.74 -3.40
CA VAL A 146 17.99 21.18 -4.64
C VAL A 146 16.86 21.03 -5.66
N GLU A 147 17.15 21.38 -6.90
CA GLU A 147 16.30 21.05 -8.04
C GLU A 147 16.98 19.93 -8.82
N TYR A 148 16.21 18.88 -9.10
CA TYR A 148 16.69 17.71 -9.84
C TYR A 148 16.26 17.83 -11.30
N GLU A 149 17.11 17.33 -12.19
CA GLU A 149 16.76 17.22 -13.60
C GLU A 149 15.75 16.09 -13.80
N ASN A 150 14.79 16.28 -14.71
CA ASN A 150 13.91 15.20 -15.14
C ASN A 150 14.69 14.32 -16.13
N VAL A 151 15.02 13.11 -15.68
CA VAL A 151 15.58 12.01 -16.49
C VAL A 151 14.52 11.06 -17.00
#